data_AF-A0A9E4ETT8-F1
#
_entry.id   AF-A0A9E4ETT8-F1
#
_cell.length_a   1.000
_cell.length_b   1.000
_cell.length_c   1.000
_cell.angle_alpha   90.00
_cell.angle_beta   90.00
_cell.angle_gamma   90.00
#
_symmetry.space_group_name_H-M   'P 1'
#
loop_
_entity.id
_entity.type
_entity.pdbx_description
1 polymer ?
#
loop_
_entity_poly.entity_id
_entity_poly.type
_entity_poly.pdbx_seq_one_letter_code
_entity_poly.pdbx_strand_id
1 'polypeptide(L)'
;MNQQIDLSSLHALEIRTLRAFESRNGHETTDADLPEAAGIGPGQVRRALEWLRSKGLVEVVSEATVSTVSLTGSGVEQARIGATPEAALLVRAGEAPAPTLRELQEDTR
;
A
#
# COMPACT_ATOMS: atom_id res chain seq x y z
N MET A 1 -16.70 -18.84 -29.49
CA MET A 1 -16.79 -17.59 -30.27
C MET A 1 -15.40 -16.99 -30.32
N ASN A 2 -14.71 -17.05 -31.47
CA ASN A 2 -13.45 -16.33 -31.64
C ASN A 2 -13.78 -14.87 -31.96
N GLN A 3 -13.65 -13.98 -30.97
CA GLN A 3 -13.64 -12.55 -31.27
C GLN A 3 -12.30 -12.22 -31.92
N GLN A 4 -12.34 -11.85 -33.19
CA GLN A 4 -11.18 -11.30 -33.88
C GLN A 4 -10.99 -9.87 -33.36
N ILE A 5 -9.97 -9.68 -32.52
CA ILE A 5 -9.67 -8.37 -31.91
C ILE A 5 -9.11 -7.46 -33.00
N ASP A 6 -9.84 -6.41 -33.36
CA ASP A 6 -9.33 -5.37 -34.25
C ASP A 6 -8.42 -4.41 -33.48
N LEU A 7 -7.12 -4.71 -33.51
CA LEU A 7 -6.09 -3.90 -32.85
C LEU A 7 -6.00 -2.46 -33.40
N SER A 8 -6.54 -2.18 -34.60
CA SER A 8 -6.53 -0.84 -35.17
C SER A 8 -7.48 0.13 -34.45
N SER A 9 -8.43 -0.41 -33.68
CA SER A 9 -9.38 0.36 -32.85
C SER A 9 -8.82 0.73 -31.47
N LEU A 10 -7.62 0.26 -31.12
CA LEU A 10 -7.04 0.49 -29.80
C LEU A 10 -6.40 1.86 -29.68
N HIS A 11 -6.62 2.50 -28.54
CA HIS A 11 -5.94 3.74 -28.18
C HIS A 11 -4.44 3.49 -27.96
N ALA A 12 -3.60 4.50 -28.19
CA ALA A 12 -2.15 4.40 -28.03
C ALA A 12 -1.71 3.88 -26.65
N LEU A 13 -2.44 4.25 -25.59
CA LEU A 13 -2.16 3.75 -24.23
C LEU A 13 -2.46 2.24 -24.07
N GLU A 14 -3.51 1.75 -24.72
CA GLU A 14 -3.88 0.33 -24.71
C GLU A 14 -2.81 -0.50 -25.42
N ILE A 15 -2.36 -0.05 -26.59
CA ILE A 15 -1.30 -0.70 -27.36
C ILE A 15 -0.01 -0.78 -26.54
N ARG A 16 0.39 0.33 -25.90
CA ARG A 16 1.59 0.36 -25.05
C ARG A 16 1.48 -0.57 -23.85
N THR A 17 0.30 -0.62 -23.23
CA THR A 17 0.03 -1.51 -22.08
C THR A 17 0.08 -2.98 -22.50
N LEU A 18 -0.57 -3.36 -23.62
CA LEU A 18 -0.51 -4.75 -24.13
C LEU A 18 0.90 -5.19 -24.50
N ARG A 19 1.71 -4.32 -25.10
CA ARG A 19 3.13 -4.62 -25.40
C ARG A 19 3.96 -4.86 -24.13
N ALA A 20 3.60 -4.26 -23.00
CA ALA A 20 4.24 -4.53 -21.72
C ALA A 20 3.89 -5.93 -21.17
N PHE A 21 2.78 -6.53 -21.58
CA PHE A 21 2.49 -7.95 -21.30
C PHE A 21 3.26 -8.90 -22.23
N GLU A 22 3.47 -8.52 -23.50
CA GLU A 22 4.27 -9.32 -24.45
C GLU A 22 5.71 -9.53 -23.97
N SER A 23 6.35 -8.47 -23.45
CA SER A 23 7.71 -8.57 -22.90
C SER A 23 7.80 -9.49 -21.67
N ARG A 24 6.66 -9.82 -21.06
CA ARG A 24 6.51 -10.73 -19.91
C ARG A 24 5.96 -12.11 -20.31
N ASN A 25 5.89 -12.44 -21.59
CA ASN A 25 5.29 -13.69 -22.09
C ASN A 25 3.88 -13.96 -21.55
N GLY A 26 3.08 -12.91 -21.32
CA GLY A 26 1.71 -13.04 -20.82
C GLY A 26 1.60 -13.51 -19.35
N HIS A 27 2.69 -13.47 -18.57
CA HIS A 27 2.60 -13.72 -17.14
C HIS A 27 1.74 -12.67 -16.45
N GLU A 28 1.06 -13.10 -15.39
CA GLU A 28 0.33 -12.21 -14.48
C GLU A 28 1.26 -11.09 -13.99
N THR A 29 0.73 -9.87 -13.94
CA THR A 29 1.47 -8.68 -13.52
C THR A 29 0.56 -7.79 -12.70
N THR A 30 1.17 -6.93 -11.89
CA THR A 30 0.43 -5.91 -11.16
C THR A 30 0.30 -4.63 -11.99
N ASP A 31 -0.73 -3.83 -11.69
CA ASP A 31 -0.88 -2.48 -12.22
C ASP A 31 0.22 -1.52 -11.73
N ALA A 32 0.93 -1.88 -10.66
CA ALA A 32 2.10 -1.18 -10.14
C ALA A 32 3.38 -1.42 -10.95
N ASP A 33 3.56 -2.61 -11.54
CA ASP A 33 4.77 -2.96 -12.32
C ASP A 33 4.68 -2.55 -13.80
N LEU A 34 3.47 -2.42 -14.32
CA LEU A 34 3.21 -2.08 -15.73
C LEU A 34 3.69 -0.69 -16.18
N PRO A 35 3.67 0.39 -15.37
CA PRO A 35 4.05 1.73 -15.81
C PRO A 35 5.47 1.80 -16.36
N GLU A 36 6.42 1.14 -15.69
CA GLU A 36 7.82 1.09 -16.11
C GLU A 36 7.95 0.35 -17.44
N ALA A 37 7.39 -0.86 -17.53
CA ALA A 37 7.46 -1.69 -18.73
C ALA A 37 6.74 -1.05 -19.95
N ALA A 38 5.64 -0.34 -19.73
CA ALA A 38 4.89 0.35 -20.77
C ALA A 38 5.45 1.75 -21.12
N GLY A 39 6.34 2.29 -20.27
CA GLY A 39 6.91 3.64 -20.36
C GLY A 39 5.87 4.77 -20.25
N ILE A 40 4.74 4.53 -19.59
CA ILE A 40 3.66 5.50 -19.38
C ILE A 40 3.39 5.70 -17.89
N GLY A 41 2.74 6.81 -17.53
CA GLY A 41 2.46 7.11 -16.13
C GLY A 41 1.46 6.12 -15.50
N PRO A 42 1.49 5.92 -14.17
CA PRO A 42 0.58 4.99 -13.47
C PRO A 42 -0.90 5.27 -13.73
N GLY A 43 -1.30 6.55 -13.77
CA GLY A 43 -2.68 6.93 -14.09
C GLY A 43 -3.08 6.56 -15.53
N GLN A 44 -2.13 6.60 -16.48
CA GLN A 44 -2.37 6.21 -17.87
C GLN A 44 -2.48 4.69 -18.01
N VAL A 45 -1.67 3.92 -17.29
CA VAL A 45 -1.79 2.45 -17.21
C VAL A 45 -3.16 2.07 -16.65
N ARG A 46 -3.56 2.62 -15.50
CA ARG A 46 -4.86 2.33 -14.89
C ARG A 46 -6.01 2.58 -15.88
N ARG A 47 -5.96 3.72 -16.57
CA ARG A 47 -6.98 4.03 -17.58
C ARG A 47 -6.96 3.05 -18.76
N ALA A 48 -5.79 2.67 -19.24
CA ALA A 48 -5.66 1.68 -20.30
C ALA A 48 -6.19 0.31 -19.87
N LEU A 49 -5.90 -0.14 -18.64
CA LEU A 49 -6.42 -1.40 -18.10
C LEU A 49 -7.95 -1.39 -18.00
N GLU A 50 -8.57 -0.28 -17.61
CA GLU A 50 -10.04 -0.15 -17.64
C GLU A 50 -10.62 -0.34 -19.04
N TRP A 51 -10.02 0.31 -20.05
CA TRP A 51 -10.48 0.19 -21.43
C TRP A 51 -10.28 -1.23 -21.98
N LEU A 52 -9.10 -1.81 -21.75
CA LEU A 52 -8.79 -3.18 -22.15
C LEU A 52 -9.74 -4.18 -21.48
N ARG A 53 -10.05 -3.99 -20.20
CA ARG A 53 -11.00 -4.82 -19.46
C ARG A 53 -12.42 -4.68 -20.01
N SER A 54 -12.88 -3.47 -20.33
CA SER A 54 -14.19 -3.28 -20.97
C SER A 54 -14.31 -3.94 -22.34
N LYS A 55 -13.16 -4.18 -23.01
CA LYS A 55 -13.05 -4.88 -24.29
C LYS A 55 -12.79 -6.39 -24.12
N GLY A 56 -12.69 -6.90 -22.89
CA GLY A 56 -12.39 -8.32 -22.62
C GLY A 56 -10.98 -8.75 -22.99
N LEU A 57 -10.02 -7.82 -23.06
CA LEU A 57 -8.64 -8.08 -23.46
C LEU A 57 -7.71 -8.37 -22.27
N VAL A 58 -8.11 -7.96 -21.07
CA VAL A 58 -7.42 -8.26 -19.80
C VAL A 58 -8.48 -8.55 -18.74
N GLU A 59 -8.11 -9.35 -17.75
CA GLU A 59 -8.94 -9.64 -16.58
C GLU A 59 -8.15 -9.47 -15.29
N VAL A 60 -8.85 -9.27 -14.18
CA VAL A 60 -8.24 -9.26 -12.85
C VAL A 60 -8.24 -10.70 -12.35
N VAL A 61 -7.05 -11.31 -12.34
CA VAL A 61 -6.84 -12.70 -11.88
C VAL A 61 -6.72 -12.80 -10.35
N SER A 62 -6.19 -11.76 -9.70
CA SER A 62 -6.13 -11.63 -8.25
C SER A 62 -6.13 -10.16 -7.83
N GLU A 63 -6.56 -9.91 -6.60
CA GLU A 63 -6.48 -8.60 -5.96
C GLU A 63 -5.82 -8.77 -4.60
N ALA A 64 -4.79 -7.96 -4.32
CA ALA A 64 -4.03 -8.00 -3.08
C ALA A 64 -4.03 -6.61 -2.43
N THR A 65 -4.33 -6.55 -1.15
CA THR A 65 -4.21 -5.33 -0.34
C THR A 65 -2.91 -5.39 0.46
N VAL A 66 -2.05 -4.38 0.30
CA VAL A 66 -0.82 -4.24 1.09
C VAL A 66 -1.05 -3.20 2.19
N SER A 67 -0.95 -3.62 3.45
CA SER A 67 -0.98 -2.71 4.60
C SER A 67 0.44 -2.41 5.06
N THR A 68 0.82 -1.13 5.01
CA THR A 68 2.07 -0.65 5.62
C THR A 68 1.75 -0.01 6.96
N VAL A 69 2.51 -0.36 7.99
CA VAL A 69 2.38 0.22 9.33
C VAL A 69 3.68 0.94 9.72
N SER A 70 3.55 1.98 10.53
CA SER A 70 4.68 2.73 11.09
C SER A 70 4.38 3.11 12.53
N LEU A 71 5.44 3.41 13.29
CA LEU A 71 5.28 3.99 14.61
C LEU A 71 4.68 5.40 14.50
N THR A 72 3.71 5.67 15.36
CA THR A 72 3.25 7.05 15.60
C THR A 72 4.34 7.83 16.35
N GLY A 73 4.21 9.16 16.43
CA GLY A 73 5.16 9.97 17.22
C GLY A 73 5.32 9.47 18.66
N SER A 74 4.20 9.14 19.33
CA SER A 74 4.21 8.55 20.68
C SER A 74 4.88 7.18 20.70
N GLY A 75 4.65 6.35 19.68
CA GLY A 75 5.30 5.04 19.56
C GLY A 75 6.82 5.14 19.41
N VAL A 76 7.32 6.14 18.67
CA VAL A 76 8.76 6.42 18.57
C VAL A 76 9.34 6.81 19.92
N GLU A 77 8.69 7.72 20.65
CA GLU A 77 9.20 8.18 21.95
C GLU A 77 9.19 7.06 22.99
N GLN A 78 8.12 6.27 23.06
CA GLN A 78 8.05 5.12 23.98
C GLN A 78 9.11 4.06 23.64
N ALA A 79 9.33 3.77 22.35
CA ALA A 79 10.40 2.86 21.93
C ALA A 79 11.79 3.39 22.31
N ARG A 80 12.00 4.72 22.25
CA ARG A 80 13.24 5.37 22.66
C ARG A 80 13.46 5.34 24.16
N ILE A 81 12.42 5.64 24.95
CA ILE A 81 12.44 5.59 26.42
C ILE A 81 12.59 4.14 26.91
N GLY A 82 12.10 3.17 26.15
CA GLY A 82 12.11 1.75 26.51
C GLY A 82 11.01 1.37 27.50
N ALA A 83 9.99 2.22 27.65
CA ALA A 83 8.86 1.99 28.53
C ALA A 83 7.57 2.55 27.91
N THR A 84 6.46 1.86 28.13
CA THR A 84 5.14 2.45 27.89
C THR A 84 4.77 3.38 29.05
N PRO A 85 3.80 4.29 28.88
CA PRO A 85 3.33 5.15 29.96
C PRO A 85 2.85 4.35 31.17
N GLU A 86 2.17 3.22 30.95
CA GLU A 86 1.69 2.34 32.02
C GLU A 86 2.85 1.69 32.77
N ALA A 87 3.90 1.26 32.06
CA ALA A 87 5.10 0.70 32.68
C ALA A 87 5.82 1.76 33.53
N ALA A 88 5.92 3.00 33.03
CA ALA A 88 6.52 4.11 33.76
C ALA A 88 5.70 4.47 35.02
N LEU A 89 4.37 4.50 34.91
CA LEU A 89 3.46 4.75 36.03
C LEU A 89 3.56 3.64 37.09
N LEU A 90 3.66 2.38 36.68
CA LEU A 90 3.79 1.24 37.59
C LEU A 90 5.09 1.33 38.41
N VAL A 91 6.20 1.70 37.78
CA VAL A 91 7.48 1.90 38.49
C VAL A 91 7.35 3.00 39.54
N ARG A 92 6.77 4.16 39.18
CA ARG A 92 6.55 5.26 40.14
C ARG A 92 5.65 4.86 41.30
N ALA A 93 4.58 4.12 41.05
CA ALA A 93 3.66 3.68 42.10
C ALA A 93 4.35 2.79 43.15
N GLY A 94 5.47 2.14 42.80
CA GLY A 94 6.28 1.33 43.72
C GLY A 94 7.39 2.09 44.45
N GLU A 95 7.55 3.40 44.25
CA GLU A 95 8.58 4.21 44.93
C GLU A 95 8.28 4.38 46.43
N ALA A 96 9.32 4.69 47.23
CA ALA A 96 9.20 4.94 48.66
C ALA A 96 9.75 6.34 49.01
N PRO A 97 8.92 7.28 49.52
CA PRO A 97 7.50 7.12 49.81
C PRO A 97 6.66 6.98 48.54
N ALA A 98 5.55 6.24 48.63
CA ALA A 98 4.66 6.01 47.49
C ALA A 98 3.95 7.32 47.11
N PRO A 99 3.92 7.69 45.82
CA PRO A 99 3.17 8.85 45.35
C PRO A 99 1.67 8.62 45.51
N THR A 100 0.94 9.69 45.78
CA THR A 100 -0.53 9.72 45.78
C THR A 100 -1.07 9.59 44.36
N LEU A 101 -2.34 9.19 44.23
CA LEU A 101 -3.02 9.13 42.94
C LEU A 101 -3.03 10.47 42.20
N ARG A 102 -3.13 11.60 42.93
CA ARG A 102 -3.07 12.93 42.33
C ARG A 102 -1.70 13.18 41.68
N GLU A 103 -0.62 12.85 42.37
CA GLU A 103 0.77 13.03 41.86
C GLU A 103 1.12 12.09 40.69
N LEU A 104 0.39 10.98 40.54
CA LEU A 104 0.49 10.11 39.37
C LEU A 104 -0.33 10.64 38.19
N GLN A 105 -1.52 11.22 38.44
CA GLN A 105 -2.38 11.80 37.39
C GLN A 105 -1.83 13.10 36.79
N GLU A 106 -1.02 13.83 37.54
CA GLU A 106 -0.32 15.04 37.06
C GLU A 106 0.93 14.71 36.22
N ASP A 107 1.28 13.42 36.05
CA ASP A 107 2.41 13.00 35.21
C ASP A 107 2.06 13.10 33.73
N THR A 108 2.66 14.07 33.04
CA THR A 108 2.45 14.31 31.60
C THR A 108 3.52 13.71 30.70
N ARG A 109 4.36 12.81 31.25
CA ARG A 109 5.38 12.10 30.48
C ARG A 109 4.78 11.05 29.53
#